data_AF-A0A349D7F2-F1
#
_entry.id   AF-A0A349D7F2-F1
#
_cell.length_a   1.000
_cell.length_b   1.000
_cell.length_c   1.000
_cell.angle_alpha   90.00
_cell.angle_beta   90.00
_cell.angle_gamma   90.00
#
_symmetry.space_group_name_H-M   'P 1'
#
loop_
_entity.id
_entity.type
_entity.pdbx_description
1 polymer ?
#
loop_
_entity_poly.entity_id
_entity_poly.type
_entity_poly.pdbx_seq_one_letter_code
_entity_poly.pdbx_strand_id
1 'polypeptide(L)'
;MIKKDHLITGLVLGLLVPPLVFLIVYLPNETKGNYLTNAFFENLALMSIFFNGLAMWIVMNGFKLDKTGRGILLVNLMYALLFVIYFYAL
;
A
#
# COMPACT_ATOMS: atom_id res chain seq x y z
N MET A 1 -11.11 2.85 24.82
CA MET A 1 -9.92 3.06 23.97
C MET A 1 -9.28 1.72 23.70
N ILE A 2 -9.19 1.29 22.44
CA ILE A 2 -8.52 0.04 22.07
C ILE A 2 -7.03 0.19 22.41
N LYS A 3 -6.51 -0.60 23.34
CA LYS A 3 -5.11 -0.55 23.82
C LYS A 3 -4.06 -0.77 22.72
N LYS A 4 -4.47 -1.10 21.49
CA LYS A 4 -3.59 -1.40 20.35
C LYS A 4 -3.40 -0.22 19.39
N ASP A 5 -3.97 0.95 19.68
CA ASP A 5 -3.83 2.13 18.81
C ASP A 5 -2.44 2.78 18.95
N HIS A 6 -1.51 2.31 18.13
CA HIS A 6 -0.14 2.80 18.09
C HIS A 6 0.26 3.19 16.67
N LEU A 7 0.98 4.30 16.57
CA LEU A 7 1.53 4.78 15.31
C LEU A 7 2.40 3.71 14.63
N ILE A 8 3.23 3.01 15.42
CA ILE A 8 4.12 1.95 14.93
C ILE A 8 3.34 0.79 14.30
N THR A 9 2.22 0.38 14.91
CA THR A 9 1.34 -0.63 14.31
C THR A 9 0.87 -0.18 12.93
N GLY A 10 0.51 1.10 12.80
CA GLY A 10 0.14 1.72 11.54
C GLY A 10 1.26 1.71 10.51
N LEU A 11 2.48 2.06 10.92
CA LEU A 11 3.66 2.04 10.04
C LEU A 11 3.93 0.62 9.51
N VAL A 12 3.90 -0.39 10.40
CA VAL A 12 4.12 -1.79 10.01
C VAL A 12 3.03 -2.27 9.05
N LEU A 13 1.75 -2.00 9.35
CA LEU A 13 0.65 -2.36 8.47
C LEU A 13 0.75 -1.65 7.11
N GLY A 14 1.01 -0.34 7.10
CA GLY A 14 1.16 0.43 5.88
C GLY A 14 2.35 0.00 5.03
N LEU A 15 3.41 -0.52 5.64
CA LEU A 15 4.57 -1.06 4.91
C LEU A 15 4.25 -2.40 4.25
N LEU A 16 3.42 -3.23 4.90
CA LEU A 16 3.10 -4.59 4.46
C LEU A 16 1.99 -4.65 3.41
N VAL A 17 0.99 -3.76 3.46
CA VAL A 17 -0.16 -3.83 2.53
C VAL A 17 0.25 -3.73 1.06
N PRO A 18 1.07 -2.76 0.61
CA PRO A 18 1.42 -2.66 -0.81
C PRO A 18 2.20 -3.87 -1.35
N PRO A 19 3.26 -4.39 -0.68
CA PRO A 19 3.93 -5.61 -1.12
C PRO A 19 3.00 -6.83 -1.18
N LEU A 20 2.07 -6.97 -0.23
CA LEU A 20 1.10 -8.07 -0.25
C LEU A 20 0.17 -7.97 -1.46
N VAL A 21 -0.39 -6.78 -1.73
CA VAL A 21 -1.24 -6.55 -2.90
C VAL A 21 -0.47 -6.79 -4.19
N PHE A 22 0.77 -6.30 -4.26
CA PHE A 22 1.66 -6.52 -5.38
C PHE A 22 1.85 -8.02 -5.64
N LEU A 23 2.25 -8.80 -4.64
CA LEU A 23 2.48 -10.25 -4.76
C LEU A 23 1.21 -11.01 -5.19
N ILE A 24 0.05 -10.67 -4.61
CA ILE A 24 -1.23 -11.32 -4.93
C ILE A 24 -1.58 -11.17 -6.40
N VAL A 25 -1.25 -10.03 -7.03
CA VAL A 25 -1.56 -9.80 -8.44
C VAL A 25 -0.41 -10.20 -9.36
N TYR A 26 0.84 -10.02 -8.93
CA TYR A 26 2.01 -10.35 -9.74
C TYR A 26 2.16 -11.86 -9.96
N LEU A 27 2.14 -12.67 -8.90
CA LEU A 27 2.45 -14.10 -8.99
C LEU A 27 1.52 -14.87 -9.95
N PRO A 28 0.19 -14.66 -9.95
CA PRO A 28 -0.69 -15.33 -10.91
C PRO A 28 -0.46 -14.90 -12.36
N ASN A 29 -0.02 -13.67 -12.61
CA ASN A 29 0.24 -13.18 -13.95
C ASN A 29 1.59 -13.69 -14.47
N GLU A 30 2.61 -13.72 -13.61
CA GLU A 30 3.92 -14.30 -13.93
C GLU A 30 3.80 -15.81 -14.23
N THR A 31 3.11 -16.57 -13.37
CA THR A 31 2.96 -18.03 -13.54
C THR A 31 2.15 -18.43 -14.78
N LYS A 32 1.27 -17.55 -15.27
CA LYS A 32 0.52 -17.75 -16.52
C LYS A 32 1.32 -17.40 -17.78
N GLY A 33 2.53 -16.87 -17.63
CA GLY A 33 3.37 -16.44 -18.75
C GLY A 33 2.86 -15.18 -19.44
N ASN A 34 2.10 -14.33 -18.74
CA ASN A 34 1.66 -13.05 -19.30
C ASN A 34 2.88 -12.14 -19.52
N TYR A 35 2.89 -11.41 -20.64
CA TYR A 35 3.91 -10.38 -20.87
C TYR A 35 3.68 -9.20 -19.91
N LEU A 36 4.53 -9.10 -18.89
CA LEU A 36 4.47 -8.01 -17.90
C LEU A 36 5.19 -6.78 -18.46
N THR A 37 4.43 -5.80 -18.90
CA THR A 37 4.96 -4.54 -19.44
C THR A 37 5.24 -3.52 -18.32
N ASN A 38 6.01 -2.48 -18.61
CA ASN A 38 6.21 -1.37 -17.66
C ASN A 38 4.87 -0.74 -17.23
N ALA A 39 3.92 -0.61 -18.16
CA ALA A 39 2.57 -0.12 -17.86
C ALA A 39 1.83 -1.03 -16.87
N PHE A 40 2.05 -2.35 -16.90
CA PHE A 40 1.49 -3.26 -15.90
C PHE A 40 2.06 -2.96 -14.50
N PHE A 41 3.38 -2.81 -14.37
CA PHE A 41 4.03 -2.51 -13.09
C PHE A 41 3.59 -1.16 -12.53
N GLU A 42 3.45 -0.15 -13.38
CA GLU A 42 2.98 1.18 -12.98
C GLU A 42 1.55 1.12 -12.41
N ASN A 43 0.63 0.49 -13.15
CA ASN A 43 -0.75 0.32 -12.70
C ASN A 43 -0.83 -0.52 -11.42
N LEU A 44 -0.01 -1.57 -11.31
CA LEU A 44 0.04 -2.41 -10.11
C LEU A 44 0.57 -1.64 -8.88
N ALA A 45 1.56 -0.76 -9.07
CA ALA A 45 2.07 0.10 -8.01
C ALA A 45 0.99 1.09 -7.53
N LEU A 46 0.30 1.77 -8.46
CA LEU A 46 -0.83 2.64 -8.14
C LEU A 46 -1.95 1.90 -7.41
N MET A 47 -2.30 0.71 -7.87
CA MET A 47 -3.30 -0.14 -7.23
C MET A 47 -2.89 -0.50 -5.80
N SER A 48 -1.61 -0.82 -5.58
CA SER A 48 -1.08 -1.15 -4.26
C SER A 48 -1.14 0.04 -3.28
N ILE A 49 -0.84 1.25 -3.78
CA ILE A 49 -1.00 2.52 -3.03
C ILE A 49 -2.48 2.78 -2.70
N PHE A 50 -3.37 2.55 -3.66
CA PHE A 50 -4.81 2.71 -3.46
C PHE A 50 -5.32 1.78 -2.35
N PHE A 51 -4.98 0.50 -2.39
CA PHE A 51 -5.41 -0.46 -1.36
C PHE A 51 -4.82 -0.15 0.03
N ASN A 52 -3.64 0.46 0.10
CA ASN A 52 -3.07 0.94 1.35
C ASN A 52 -3.84 2.16 1.91
N GLY A 53 -4.24 3.08 1.03
CA GLY A 53 -5.17 4.16 1.38
C GLY A 53 -6.55 3.64 1.84
N LEU A 54 -7.04 2.56 1.23
CA LEU A 54 -8.27 1.88 1.67
C LEU A 54 -8.09 1.25 3.05
N ALA A 55 -6.96 0.57 3.30
CA ALA A 55 -6.64 -0.01 4.60
C ALA A 55 -6.60 1.07 5.70
N MET A 56 -5.97 2.22 5.42
CA MET A 56 -6.01 3.39 6.29
C MET A 56 -7.46 3.82 6.59
N TRP A 57 -8.30 3.97 5.56
CA TRP A 57 -9.69 4.39 5.72
C TRP A 57 -10.49 3.43 6.62
N ILE A 58 -10.31 2.12 6.43
CA ILE A 58 -10.96 1.10 7.26
C ILE A 58 -10.47 1.18 8.72
N VAL A 59 -9.17 1.36 8.94
CA VAL A 59 -8.58 1.46 10.27
C VAL A 59 -9.06 2.70 11.02
N MET A 60 -9.15 3.85 10.35
CA MET A 60 -9.61 5.10 10.96
C MET A 60 -11.12 5.12 11.17
N ASN A 61 -11.91 4.78 10.15
CA ASN A 61 -13.37 4.95 10.21
C ASN A 61 -14.08 3.71 10.77
N GLY A 62 -13.64 2.51 10.40
CA GLY A 62 -14.24 1.26 10.85
C GLY A 62 -13.82 0.90 12.27
N PHE A 63 -12.52 0.89 12.54
CA PHE A 63 -11.97 0.47 13.85
C PHE A 63 -11.74 1.63 14.83
N LYS A 64 -11.88 2.89 14.38
CA LYS A 64 -11.65 4.10 15.20
C LYS A 64 -10.25 4.14 15.82
N LEU A 65 -9.24 3.71 15.05
CA LEU A 65 -7.83 3.67 15.43
C LEU A 65 -7.06 4.79 14.75
N ASP A 66 -7.13 5.99 15.31
CA ASP A 66 -6.59 7.20 14.67
C ASP A 66 -5.06 7.18 14.53
N LYS A 67 -4.33 6.76 15.57
CA LYS A 67 -2.85 6.75 15.52
C LYS A 67 -2.35 5.71 14.53
N THR A 68 -2.99 4.54 14.52
CA THR A 68 -2.69 3.47 13.58
C THR A 68 -2.96 3.92 12.15
N GLY A 69 -4.11 4.54 11.90
CA GLY A 69 -4.44 5.10 10.59
C GLY A 69 -3.45 6.15 10.11
N ARG A 70 -3.02 7.07 10.98
CA ARG A 70 -1.96 8.04 10.66
C ARG A 70 -0.63 7.38 10.30
N GLY A 71 -0.28 6.27 10.95
CA GLY A 71 0.92 5.50 10.59
C GLY A 71 0.82 4.93 9.18
N ILE A 72 -0.34 4.36 8.82
CA ILE A 72 -0.58 3.86 7.46
C ILE A 72 -0.51 5.00 6.44
N LEU A 73 -1.12 6.15 6.75
CA LEU A 73 -1.07 7.35 5.90
C LEU A 73 0.36 7.78 5.58
N LEU A 74 1.25 7.85 6.58
CA LEU A 74 2.65 8.25 6.39
C LEU A 74 3.37 7.31 5.42
N VAL A 75 3.15 6.00 5.57
CA VAL A 75 3.77 5.02 4.67
C VAL A 75 3.17 5.09 3.28
N ASN A 76 1.86 5.29 3.17
CA ASN A 76 1.21 5.45 1.88
C ASN A 76 1.74 6.68 1.11
N LEU A 77 1.98 7.78 1.82
CA LEU A 77 2.61 8.97 1.25
C LEU A 77 4.04 8.69 0.77
N MET A 78 4.84 7.93 1.54
CA MET A 78 6.17 7.51 1.10
C MET A 78 6.11 6.67 -0.18
N TYR A 79 5.19 5.70 -0.27
CA TYR A 79 5.01 4.91 -1.49
C TYR A 79 4.57 5.77 -2.68
N ALA A 80 3.68 6.74 -2.49
CA ALA A 80 3.27 7.66 -3.54
C ALA A 80 4.45 8.52 -4.06
N LEU A 81 5.31 9.00 -3.16
CA LEU A 81 6.52 9.73 -3.55
C LEU A 81 7.51 8.84 -4.32
N LEU A 82 7.76 7.62 -3.82
CA LEU A 82 8.62 6.65 -4.51
C LEU A 82 8.07 6.28 -5.89
N PHE A 83 6.75 6.15 -6.01
CA PHE A 83 6.09 5.91 -7.29
C PHE A 83 6.36 7.04 -8.29
N VAL A 84 6.15 8.30 -7.88
CA VAL A 84 6.40 9.45 -8.76
C VAL A 84 7.88 9.53 -9.15
N ILE A 85 8.80 9.32 -8.19
CA ILE A 85 10.23 9.35 -8.47
C ILE A 85 10.61 8.25 -9.48
N TYR A 86 10.14 7.03 -9.29
CA TYR A 86 10.53 5.88 -10.11
C TYR A 86 9.96 5.91 -11.53
N PHE A 87 8.70 6.35 -11.70
CA PHE A 87 8.02 6.30 -13.02
C PHE A 87 8.06 7.62 -13.80
N TYR A 88 8.29 8.76 -13.13
CA TYR A 88 8.15 10.08 -13.74
C TYR A 88 9.35 11.01 -13.58
N ALA A 89 10.31 10.70 -12.71
CA ALA A 89 11.51 11.51 -12.51
C ALA A 89 12.81 10.83 -12.97
N LEU A 90 12.82 9.50 -13.03
CA LEU A 90 13.89 8.64 -13.56
C LEU A 90 13.52 8.14 -14.96
#